data_AF-A0A840PAW7-F1
#
_entry.id   AF-A0A840PAW7-F1
#
_cell.length_a   1.000
_cell.length_b   1.000
_cell.length_c   1.000
_cell.angle_alpha   90.00
_cell.angle_beta   90.00
_cell.angle_gamma   90.00
#
_symmetry.space_group_name_H-M   'P 1'
#
loop_
_entity.id
_entity.type
_entity.pdbx_description
1 polymer ?
#
loop_
_entity_poly.entity_id
_entity_poly.type
_entity_poly.pdbx_seq_one_letter_code
_entity_poly.pdbx_strand_id
1 'polypeptide(L)' 'MAEQALVDAAFADLAREQAATDAALEGYPDLGTRVGRDGIAVRELWVHRIEEYARHCGHADLLRECIDGRVGQ' A
#
# COMPACT_ATOMS: atom_id res chain seq x y z
N MET A 1 17.59 17.48 8.90
CA MET A 1 18.23 16.23 9.38
C MET A 1 17.28 15.35 10.20
N ALA A 2 16.51 15.88 11.15
CA ALA A 2 15.47 15.09 11.84
C ALA A 2 14.34 14.58 10.91
N GLU A 3 14.06 15.32 9.84
CA GLU A 3 12.99 15.00 8.88
C GLU A 3 13.30 13.79 7.99
N GLN A 4 14.55 13.62 7.53
CA GLN A 4 14.93 12.45 6.73
C GLN A 4 14.86 11.15 7.56
N ALA A 5 15.30 11.20 8.82
CA ALA A 5 15.21 10.04 9.71
C ALA A 5 13.75 9.60 9.96
N LEU A 6 12.81 10.55 10.00
CA LEU A 6 11.37 10.26 10.10
C LEU A 6 10.86 9.56 8.84
N VAL A 7 11.25 10.06 7.66
CA VAL A 7 10.90 9.46 6.36
C VAL A 7 11.45 8.04 6.26
N ASP A 8 12.72 7.83 6.62
CA ASP A 8 13.36 6.53 6.59
C ASP A 8 12.67 5.54 7.56
N ALA A 9 12.28 6.01 8.74
CA ALA A 9 11.51 5.21 9.70
C ALA A 9 10.12 4.84 9.13
N ALA A 10 9.42 5.78 8.50
CA ALA A 10 8.12 5.51 7.87
C ALA A 10 8.23 4.47 6.74
N PHE A 11 9.29 4.53 5.92
CA PHE A 11 9.56 3.49 4.92
C PHE A 11 9.89 2.14 5.53
N ALA A 12 10.65 2.11 6.63
CA ALA A 12 10.94 0.87 7.34
C ALA A 12 9.66 0.26 7.95
N ASP A 13 8.76 1.09 8.47
CA ASP A 13 7.47 0.65 9.00
C ASP A 13 6.58 0.08 7.89
N LEU A 14 6.48 0.79 6.77
CA LEU A 14 5.75 0.34 5.59
C LEU A 14 6.25 -1.03 5.09
N ALA A 15 7.57 -1.20 4.99
CA ALA A 15 8.17 -2.46 4.55
C ALA A 15 7.83 -3.62 5.50
N ARG A 16 7.83 -3.39 6.82
CA ARG A 16 7.46 -4.42 7.81
C ARG A 16 5.99 -4.83 7.69
N GLU A 17 5.09 -3.85 7.56
CA GLU A 17 3.65 -4.12 7.41
C GLU A 17 3.33 -4.86 6.10
N GLN A 18 4.01 -4.49 5.01
CA GLN A 18 3.87 -5.18 3.73
C GLN A 18 4.34 -6.64 3.82
N ALA A 19 5.51 -6.88 4.41
CA ALA A 19 6.03 -8.23 4.59
C ALA A 19 5.13 -9.08 5.50
N ALA A 20 4.59 -8.50 6.58
CA ALA A 20 3.64 -9.19 7.45
C ALA A 20 2.35 -9.56 6.72
N THR A 21 1.84 -8.65 5.88
CA THR A 21 0.66 -8.89 5.04
C THR A 21 0.92 -9.98 4.01
N ASP A 22 2.07 -9.95 3.34
CA ASP A 22 2.45 -10.96 2.34
C ASP A 22 2.53 -12.35 2.99
N ALA A 23 3.22 -12.46 4.13
CA ALA A 23 3.32 -13.72 4.89
C ALA A 23 1.95 -14.23 5.37
N ALA A 24 1.02 -13.35 5.73
CA ALA A 24 -0.34 -13.75 6.08
C ALA A 24 -1.11 -14.29 4.86
N LEU A 25 -0.90 -13.70 3.68
CA LEU A 25 -1.58 -14.07 2.44
C LEU A 25 -0.99 -15.34 1.79
N GLU A 26 0.27 -15.69 2.07
CA GLU A 26 0.87 -16.97 1.67
C GLU A 26 0.07 -18.19 2.18
N GLY A 27 -0.66 -18.05 3.29
CA GLY A 27 -1.55 -19.09 3.81
C GLY A 27 -2.79 -19.37 2.94
N TYR A 28 -3.03 -18.59 1.89
CA TYR A 28 -4.24 -18.66 1.06
C TYR A 28 -3.90 -18.84 -0.43
N PRO A 29 -3.51 -20.05 -0.87
CA PRO A 29 -3.15 -20.32 -2.26
C PRO A 29 -4.35 -20.19 -3.23
N ASP A 30 -5.57 -20.39 -2.74
CA ASP A 30 -6.80 -20.10 -3.49
C ASP A 30 -7.30 -18.69 -3.17
N LEU A 31 -7.19 -17.79 -4.15
CA LEU A 31 -7.65 -16.41 -4.04
C LEU A 31 -9.19 -16.28 -3.95
N GLY A 32 -9.92 -17.36 -4.23
CA GLY A 32 -11.36 -17.49 -4.01
C GLY A 32 -11.74 -17.69 -2.54
N THR A 33 -10.80 -18.08 -1.68
CA THR A 33 -11.02 -18.30 -0.24
C THR A 33 -11.64 -17.06 0.39
N ARG A 34 -12.68 -17.25 1.21
CA ARG A 34 -13.36 -16.16 1.93
C ARG A 34 -12.90 -16.15 3.38
N VAL A 35 -12.44 -15.01 3.85
CA VAL A 35 -11.81 -14.83 5.17
C VAL A 35 -12.45 -13.71 5.97
N GLY A 36 -12.22 -13.70 7.29
CA GLY A 36 -12.80 -12.72 8.20
C GLY A 36 -14.30 -12.92 8.45
N ARG A 37 -14.89 -12.03 9.25
CA ARG A 37 -16.30 -12.11 9.65
C ARG A 37 -17.26 -11.90 8.48
N ASP A 38 -16.91 -10.98 7.59
CA ASP A 38 -17.75 -10.59 6.45
C ASP A 38 -17.52 -11.50 5.23
N GLY A 39 -16.62 -12.48 5.38
CA GLY A 39 -16.26 -13.43 4.34
C GLY A 39 -15.78 -12.73 3.08
N ILE A 40 -14.79 -11.85 3.16
CA ILE A 40 -14.23 -11.17 1.98
C ILE A 40 -13.33 -12.16 1.24
N ALA A 41 -13.41 -12.20 -0.10
CA ALA A 41 -12.52 -13.05 -0.87
C ALA A 41 -11.08 -12.54 -0.81
N VAL A 42 -10.09 -13.42 -0.72
CA VAL A 42 -8.67 -13.06 -0.66
C VAL A 42 -8.26 -12.20 -1.87
N ARG A 43 -8.78 -12.47 -3.07
CA ARG A 43 -8.56 -11.60 -4.26
C ARG A 43 -9.04 -10.16 -4.05
N GLU A 44 -10.13 -9.94 -3.32
CA GLU A 44 -10.71 -8.61 -3.11
C GLU A 44 -9.80 -7.80 -2.17
N LEU A 45 -9.23 -8.45 -1.15
CA LEU A 45 -8.22 -7.84 -0.28
C LEU A 45 -6.96 -7.42 -1.06
N TRP A 46 -6.48 -8.26 -1.98
CA TRP A 46 -5.33 -7.94 -2.84
C TRP A 46 -5.60 -6.73 -3.76
N VAL A 47 -6.76 -6.72 -4.42
CA VAL A 47 -7.15 -5.60 -5.29
C VAL A 47 -7.26 -4.30 -4.49
N HIS A 48 -7.90 -4.34 -3.33
CA HIS A 48 -8.00 -3.15 -2.47
C HIS A 48 -6.64 -2.60 -2.04
N ARG A 49 -5.66 -3.47 -1.74
CA ARG A 49 -4.29 -3.01 -1.43
C ARG A 49 -3.64 -2.27 -2.60
N ILE A 50 -3.83 -2.77 -3.83
CA ILE A 50 -3.30 -2.13 -5.05
C ILE A 50 -3.99 -0.78 -5.28
N GLU A 51 -5.32 -0.74 -5.20
CA GLU A 51 -6.12 0.49 -5.36
C GLU A 51 -5.70 1.56 -4.35
N GLU A 52 -5.54 1.17 -3.10
CA GLU A 52 -5.15 2.07 -2.03
C GLU A 52 -3.77 2.66 -2.26
N TYR A 53 -2.78 1.81 -2.62
CA TYR A 53 -1.44 2.27 -2.94
C TYR A 53 -1.44 3.24 -4.13
N ALA A 54 -2.16 2.91 -5.21
CA ALA A 54 -2.28 3.77 -6.38
C ALA A 54 -2.92 5.13 -6.05
N ARG A 55 -3.97 5.14 -5.22
CA ARG A 55 -4.62 6.38 -4.74
C ARG A 55 -3.63 7.28 -4.00
N HIS A 56 -2.79 6.71 -3.15
CA HIS A 56 -1.76 7.45 -2.43
C HIS A 56 -0.66 7.97 -3.35
N CYS A 57 -0.21 7.16 -4.31
CA CYS A 57 0.74 7.63 -5.34
C CYS A 57 0.16 8.79 -6.14
N GLY A 58 -1.12 8.72 -6.55
CA GLY A 58 -1.80 9.82 -7.24
C GLY A 58 -1.85 11.11 -6.39
N HIS A 59 -2.15 11.00 -5.10
CA HIS A 59 -2.10 12.17 -4.20
C HIS A 59 -0.69 12.75 -4.04
N ALA A 60 0.33 11.89 -3.91
CA ALA A 60 1.71 12.33 -3.85
C ALA A 60 2.17 12.98 -5.15
N ASP A 61 1.69 12.47 -6.29
CA ASP A 61 1.95 13.07 -7.59
C ASP A 61 1.34 14.47 -7.68
N LEU A 62 0.07 14.66 -7.32
CA LEU A 62 -0.55 16.00 -7.26
C LEU A 62 0.26 16.98 -6.38
N LEU A 63 0.76 16.53 -5.22
CA LEU A 63 1.62 17.36 -4.36
C LEU A 63 2.95 17.69 -5.05
N ARG A 64 3.57 16.72 -5.72
CA ARG A 64 4.78 16.94 -6.53
C ARG A 64 4.53 17.97 -7.63
N GLU A 65 3.43 17.83 -8.37
CA GLU A 65 3.02 18.77 -9.44
C GLU A 65 2.86 20.20 -8.91
N CYS A 66 2.25 20.36 -7.73
CA CYS A 66 2.14 21.66 -7.08
C CYS A 66 3.51 22.28 -6.70
N ILE A 67 4.50 21.45 -6.37
CA ILE A 67 5.84 21.90 -5.97
C ILE A 67 6.71 22.21 -7.19
N ASP A 68 6.67 21.37 -8.21
CA ASP A 68 7.59 21.44 -9.35
C ASP A 68 7.00 22.09 -10.62
N GLY A 69 5.69 22.36 -10.64
CA GLY A 69 4.98 23.04 -11.72
C GLY A 69 4.78 22.20 -12.98
N ARG A 70 5.04 20.88 -12.95
CA ARG A 70 4.85 19.97 -14.09
C ARG A 70 3.57 19.16 -13.90
N VAL A 71 2.88 18.80 -14.98
CA VAL A 71 1.66 17.97 -14.95
C VAL A 71 1.89 16.67 -15.72
N GLY A 72 1.54 15.54 -15.11
CA GLY A 72 1.62 14.20 -15.69
C GLY A 72 3.05 13.66 -15.81
N GLN A 73 3.23 12.41 -15.40
CA GLN A 73 4.37 11.56 -15.76
C GLN A 73 3.82 10.23 -16.28
#